data_AF-A0A353PH41-F1
#
_entry.id   AF-A0A353PH41-F1
#
_cell.length_a   1.000
_cell.length_b   1.000
_cell.length_c   1.000
_cell.angle_alpha   90.00
_cell.angle_beta   90.00
_cell.angle_gamma   90.00
#
_symmetry.space_group_name_H-M   'P 1'
#
loop_
_entity.id
_entity.type
_entity.pdbx_description
1 polymer ?
#
loop_
_entity_poly.entity_id
_entity_poly.type
_entity_poly.pdbx_seq_one_letter_code
_entity_poly.pdbx_strand_id
1 'polypeptide(L)'
;MANKLFRVSFLNQGKVYEVYARTVTQDALYGFVTLENLIFGTRSDVLVDPSEERLKSEFAGVERSHVPLHALIRIDEVEREGVARITPLDGNVT
;
A
#
# COMPACT_ATOMS: atom_id res chain seq x y z
N MET A 1 11.48 17.28 11.15
CA MET A 1 10.22 17.26 10.35
C MET A 1 9.51 15.96 10.69
N ALA A 2 8.20 16.01 10.95
CA ALA A 2 7.44 14.82 11.37
C ALA A 2 7.55 13.74 10.29
N ASN A 3 7.95 12.53 10.68
CA ASN A 3 8.07 11.39 9.79
C ASN A 3 6.67 10.90 9.42
N LYS A 4 6.07 11.53 8.40
CA LYS A 4 4.72 11.20 7.96
C LYS A 4 4.63 9.74 7.57
N LEU A 5 3.48 9.16 7.85
CA LEU A 5 3.17 7.78 7.50
C LEU A 5 1.77 7.76 6.93
N PHE A 6 1.65 7.23 5.73
CA PHE A 6 0.37 7.13 5.04
C PHE A 6 0.00 5.66 4.90
N ARG A 7 -1.24 5.33 5.24
CA ARG A 7 -1.86 4.08 4.84
C ARG A 7 -2.64 4.33 3.55
N VAL A 8 -2.29 3.61 2.49
CA VAL A 8 -2.92 3.74 1.18
C VAL A 8 -3.59 2.43 0.82
N SER A 9 -4.90 2.49 0.55
CA SER A 9 -5.71 1.37 0.10
C SER A 9 -6.12 1.58 -1.36
N PHE A 10 -5.87 0.61 -2.24
CA PHE A 10 -6.19 0.71 -3.66
C PHE A 10 -6.52 -0.64 -4.29
N LEU A 11 -7.23 -0.62 -5.41
CA LEU A 11 -7.53 -1.79 -6.22
C LEU A 11 -6.38 -2.10 -7.15
N ASN A 12 -5.93 -3.36 -7.17
CA ASN A 12 -4.97 -3.88 -8.12
C ASN A 12 -5.31 -5.34 -8.44
N GLN A 13 -5.49 -5.65 -9.72
CA GLN A 13 -5.80 -7.01 -10.23
C GLN A 13 -6.93 -7.73 -9.48
N GLY A 14 -8.05 -7.04 -9.22
CA GLY A 14 -9.21 -7.61 -8.52
C GLY A 14 -8.99 -7.88 -7.02
N LYS A 15 -7.98 -7.25 -6.43
CA LYS A 15 -7.69 -7.31 -5.00
C LYS A 15 -7.52 -5.92 -4.44
N VAL A 16 -7.78 -5.77 -3.15
CA VAL A 16 -7.51 -4.57 -2.38
C VAL A 16 -6.12 -4.69 -1.78
N TYR A 17 -5.23 -3.79 -2.16
CA TYR A 17 -3.89 -3.65 -1.61
C TYR A 17 -3.92 -2.57 -0.54
N GLU A 18 -3.43 -2.89 0.66
CA GLU A 18 -3.22 -1.95 1.76
C GLU A 18 -1.72 -1.86 2.03
N VAL A 19 -1.13 -0.70 1.73
CA VAL A 19 0.31 -0.45 1.86
C VAL A 19 0.58 0.78 2.71
N TYR A 20 1.80 0.87 3.23
CA TYR A 20 2.27 2.03 3.97
C TYR A 20 3.37 2.76 3.21
N ALA A 21 3.33 4.09 3.18
CA ALA A 21 4.29 4.94 2.46
C ALA A 21 4.73 6.13 3.33
N ARG A 22 5.95 6.64 3.11
CA ARG A 22 6.41 7.89 3.75
C ARG A 22 6.05 9.14 2.95
N THR A 23 5.91 8.98 1.64
CA THR A 23 5.58 10.07 0.73
C THR A 23 4.39 9.66 -0.14
N VAL A 24 3.41 10.55 -0.24
CA VAL A 24 2.27 10.43 -1.14
C VAL A 24 2.06 11.76 -1.85
N THR A 25 2.13 11.76 -3.17
CA THR A 25 2.13 12.98 -4.00
C THR A 25 1.34 12.77 -5.29
N GLN A 26 0.83 13.86 -5.87
CA GLN A 26 0.41 13.90 -7.28
C GLN A 26 1.54 14.59 -8.05
N ASP A 27 2.46 13.83 -8.62
CA ASP A 27 3.61 14.37 -9.37
C ASP A 27 3.31 14.47 -10.88
N ALA A 28 4.35 14.34 -11.71
CA ALA A 28 4.37 14.59 -13.14
C ALA A 28 3.36 13.75 -13.97
N LEU A 29 2.83 12.65 -13.42
CA LEU A 29 1.86 11.80 -14.09
C LEU A 29 0.44 12.23 -13.70
N TYR A 30 -0.19 12.99 -14.58
CA TYR A 30 -1.59 13.39 -14.41
C TYR A 30 -2.50 12.16 -14.26
N GLY A 31 -3.37 12.18 -13.26
CA GLY A 31 -4.29 11.08 -12.99
C GLY A 31 -3.72 9.96 -12.12
N PHE A 32 -2.49 10.12 -11.60
CA PHE A 32 -1.85 9.15 -10.71
C PHE A 32 -1.47 9.78 -9.37
N VAL A 33 -1.41 8.94 -8.35
CA VAL A 33 -0.79 9.23 -7.06
C VAL A 33 0.49 8.41 -6.97
N THR A 34 1.60 9.09 -6.71
CA THR A 34 2.90 8.48 -6.47
C THR A 34 3.02 8.12 -5.00
N LEU A 35 3.40 6.87 -4.74
CA LEU A 35 3.78 6.37 -3.42
C LEU A 35 5.29 6.12 -3.44
N GLU A 36 6.01 6.72 -2.50
CA GLU A 36 7.46 6.51 -2.35
C GLU A 36 7.81 6.03 -0.94
N ASN A 37 8.94 5.34 -0.85
CA ASN A 37 9.44 4.76 0.40
C ASN A 37 8.37 3.87 1.05
N LEU A 38 7.91 2.88 0.29
CA LEU A 38 6.97 1.88 0.79
C LEU A 38 7.57 1.13 1.96
N ILE A 39 6.76 0.92 2.98
CA ILE A 39 7.12 0.24 4.21
C ILE A 39 6.38 -1.09 4.24
N PHE A 40 7.16 -2.14 4.36
CA PHE A 40 6.68 -3.50 4.59
C PHE A 40 7.23 -3.90 5.96
N GLY A 41 6.40 -4.50 6.80
CA GLY A 41 6.65 -4.63 8.22
C GLY A 41 7.99 -5.29 8.53
N THR A 42 8.61 -4.84 9.60
CA THR A 42 9.72 -5.54 10.25
C THR A 42 9.48 -5.56 11.75
N ARG A 43 8.78 -6.58 12.25
CA ARG A 43 8.84 -7.10 13.63
C ARG A 43 7.72 -8.09 13.90
N SER A 44 7.97 -9.38 13.65
CA SER A 44 7.81 -10.44 14.66
C SER A 44 8.20 -11.80 14.08
N ASP A 45 9.22 -12.42 14.66
CA ASP A 45 9.78 -13.75 14.31
C ASP A 45 8.81 -14.94 14.51
N VAL A 46 7.49 -14.75 14.49
CA VAL A 46 6.56 -15.80 14.94
C VAL A 46 5.51 -16.21 13.91
N LEU A 47 5.06 -15.37 12.97
CA LEU A 47 4.21 -15.83 11.86
C LEU A 47 4.11 -14.71 10.81
N VAL A 48 4.83 -14.86 9.70
CA VAL A 48 4.72 -13.91 8.60
C VAL A 48 3.47 -14.23 7.78
N ASP A 49 2.60 -13.24 7.56
CA ASP A 49 1.42 -13.42 6.71
C ASP A 49 1.85 -13.63 5.25
N PRO A 50 1.39 -14.69 4.56
CA PRO A 50 1.73 -14.94 3.16
C PRO A 50 1.42 -13.76 2.21
N SER A 51 0.42 -12.95 2.56
CA SER A 51 0.00 -11.77 1.79
C SER A 51 1.01 -10.62 1.92
N GLU A 52 1.63 -10.48 3.09
CA GLU A 52 2.68 -9.48 3.34
C GLU A 52 3.96 -9.83 2.57
N GLU A 53 4.39 -11.10 2.61
CA GLU A 53 5.55 -11.55 1.82
C GLU A 53 5.31 -11.40 0.33
N ARG A 54 4.07 -11.62 -0.12
CA ARG A 54 3.69 -11.39 -1.51
C ARG A 54 3.80 -9.92 -1.89
N LEU A 55 3.32 -9.00 -1.05
CA LEU A 55 3.49 -7.56 -1.27
C LEU A 55 4.97 -7.20 -1.35
N LYS A 56 5.74 -7.63 -0.36
CA LYS A 56 7.18 -7.37 -0.30
C LYS A 56 7.90 -7.88 -1.53
N SER A 57 7.53 -9.05 -2.04
CA SER A 57 8.07 -9.62 -3.26
C SER A 57 7.62 -8.86 -4.51
N GLU A 58 6.36 -8.44 -4.58
CA GLU A 58 5.80 -7.69 -5.72
C GLU A 58 6.41 -6.29 -5.85
N PHE A 59 6.71 -5.63 -4.73
CA PHE A 59 7.36 -4.32 -4.69
C PHE A 59 8.88 -4.39 -4.48
N ALA A 60 9.49 -5.59 -4.55
CA ALA A 60 10.93 -5.74 -4.42
C ALA A 60 11.64 -5.00 -5.57
N GLY A 61 12.49 -4.02 -5.23
CA GLY A 61 13.19 -3.20 -6.21
C GLY A 61 12.36 -2.07 -6.83
N VAL A 62 11.13 -1.85 -6.35
CA VAL A 62 10.30 -0.72 -6.79
C VAL A 62 10.60 0.51 -5.93
N GLU A 63 11.15 1.56 -6.56
CA GLU A 63 11.42 2.83 -5.87
C GLU A 63 10.15 3.66 -5.67
N ARG A 64 9.23 3.63 -6.65
CA ARG A 64 8.00 4.42 -6.67
C ARG A 64 6.87 3.66 -7.33
N SER A 65 5.69 3.74 -6.75
CA SER A 65 4.46 3.17 -7.31
C SER A 65 3.51 4.27 -7.74
N HIS A 66 3.07 4.25 -9.00
CA HIS A 66 2.07 5.18 -9.51
C HIS A 66 0.71 4.49 -9.56
N VAL A 67 -0.18 4.87 -8.65
CA VAL A 67 -1.53 4.31 -8.56
C VAL A 67 -2.53 5.23 -9.26
N PRO A 68 -3.33 4.74 -10.23
CA PRO A 68 -4.36 5.56 -10.88
C PRO A 68 -5.38 6.09 -9.86
N LEU A 69 -5.85 7.32 -10.03
CA LEU A 69 -6.82 7.95 -9.11
C LEU A 69 -8.11 7.13 -8.95
N HIS A 70 -8.59 6.50 -10.02
CA HIS A 70 -9.82 5.69 -9.98
C HIS A 70 -9.63 4.34 -9.29
N ALA A 71 -8.39 3.91 -9.06
CA ALA A 71 -8.07 2.68 -8.34
C ALA A 71 -7.89 2.94 -6.83
N LEU A 72 -7.67 4.18 -6.41
CA LEU A 72 -7.55 4.53 -5.00
C LEU A 72 -8.89 4.38 -4.28
N ILE A 73 -8.85 3.72 -3.13
CA ILE A 73 -9.98 3.56 -2.22
C ILE A 73 -9.88 4.59 -1.09
N ARG A 74 -8.71 4.68 -0.44
CA ARG A 74 -8.48 5.61 0.68
C ARG A 74 -7.00 5.91 0.89
N ILE A 75 -6.71 7.12 1.38
CA ILE A 75 -5.38 7.53 1.86
C ILE A 75 -5.59 8.15 3.25
N ASP A 76 -4.97 7.57 4.27
CA ASP A 76 -5.02 8.07 5.65
C ASP A 76 -3.61 8.44 6.11
N GLU A 77 -3.42 9.62 6.71
CA GLU A 77 -2.22 9.94 7.49
C GLU A 77 -2.38 9.33 8.89
N VAL A 78 -1.47 8.43 9.28
CA VAL A 78 -1.58 7.61 10.50
C VAL A 78 -0.35 7.75 11.37
N GLU A 79 -0.52 7.56 12.68
CA GLU A 79 0.59 7.66 13.63
C GLU A 79 1.47 6.41 13.67
N ARG A 80 0.92 5.24 13.33
CA ARG A 80 1.59 3.94 13.45
C ARG A 80 1.31 3.06 12.24
N GLU A 81 2.31 2.25 11.89
CA GLU A 81 2.16 1.20 10.89
C GLU A 81 1.31 0.06 11.42
N GLY A 82 0.54 -0.53 10.52
CA GLY A 82 -0.19 -1.78 10.74
C GLY A 82 0.33 -2.84 9.78
N VAL A 83 -0.43 -3.92 9.61
CA VAL A 83 -0.06 -5.01 8.71
C VAL A 83 -0.42 -4.61 7.27
N ALA A 84 0.59 -4.55 6.40
CA ALA A 84 0.37 -4.42 4.96
C ALA A 84 -0.22 -5.74 4.44
N ARG A 85 -1.29 -5.68 3.64
CA ARG A 85 -2.03 -6.89 3.24
C ARG A 85 -2.69 -6.76 1.88
N ILE A 86 -2.97 -7.92 1.29
CA ILE A 86 -3.74 -8.06 0.07
C ILE A 86 -5.01 -8.82 0.42
N THR A 87 -6.17 -8.21 0.20
CA THR A 87 -7.46 -8.85 0.40
C THR A 87 -8.10 -9.11 -0.96
N PRO A 88 -8.59 -10.32 -1.26
CA PRO A 88 -9.43 -10.53 -2.43
C PRO A 88 -10.62 -9.57 -2.41
N LEU A 89 -11.02 -9.06 -3.57
CA LEU A 89 -12.31 -8.39 -3.70
C LEU A 89 -13.40 -9.49 -3.71
N ASP A 90 -13.74 -10.02 -2.53
CA ASP A 90 -14.77 -11.04 -2.43
C ASP A 90 -16.12 -10.45 -2.88
N GLY A 91 -16.62 -10.97 -4.00
CA GLY A 91 -17.91 -10.63 -4.58
C GLY A 91 -19.11 -11.15 -3.81
N ASN A 92 -19.03 -11.27 -2.48
CA ASN A 92 -20.21 -11.57 -1.66
C ASN A 92 -20.90 -10.27 -1.24
N VAL A 93 -21.49 -9.61 -2.24
CA VAL A 93 -22.75 -8.88 -2.00
C VAL A 93 -23.85 -9.84 -2.44
N THR A 94 -24.22 -10.75 -1.53
CA THR A 94 -25.50 -11.47 -1.62
C THR A 94 -26.61 -10.58 -1.08
#